data_AF-A0A2D0K7X6-F1
#
_entry.id   AF-A0A2D0K7X6-F1
#
_cell.length_a   1.000
_cell.length_b   1.000
_cell.length_c   1.000
_cell.angle_alpha   90.00
_cell.angle_beta   90.00
_cell.angle_gamma   90.00
#
_symmetry.space_group_name_H-M   'P 1'
#
loop_
_entity.id
_entity.type
_entity.pdbx_description
1 polymer ?
#
loop_
_entity_poly.entity_id
_entity_poly.type
_entity_poly.pdbx_seq_one_letter_code
_entity_poly.pdbx_strand_id
1 'polypeptide(L)'
;MPTVSNRLKMIINKLGIKQKDVANLTNLSPQTISYILTNDVEKSFYTYQIALGLGINPEWLANGIGKIFLDKTIEIPCYDSISDLKSDLPNLKKKTLVKNISFIIYSFSVFLDKRNSVICGVAPEKLLQKKEYLCILGNEYYLLENVENKDNYDLCFLVLEKRKSNLK
;
A
#
# COMPACT_ATOMS: atom_id res chain seq x y z
N MET A 1 0.59 -13.64 -19.78
CA MET A 1 -0.46 -13.75 -18.74
C MET A 1 -1.78 -13.28 -19.33
N PRO A 2 -2.72 -14.18 -19.64
CA PRO A 2 -3.89 -13.86 -20.47
C PRO A 2 -4.99 -13.11 -19.69
N THR A 3 -5.27 -13.50 -18.46
CA THR A 3 -6.45 -13.04 -17.70
C THR A 3 -6.12 -11.93 -16.70
N VAL A 4 -7.11 -11.11 -16.36
CA VAL A 4 -7.03 -10.15 -15.25
C VAL A 4 -6.72 -10.90 -13.95
N SER A 5 -7.31 -12.08 -13.74
CA SER A 5 -7.02 -12.93 -12.58
C SER A 5 -5.54 -13.26 -12.43
N ASN A 6 -4.89 -13.69 -13.50
CA ASN A 6 -3.48 -14.06 -13.47
C ASN A 6 -2.58 -12.87 -13.19
N ARG A 7 -2.88 -11.71 -13.80
CA ARG A 7 -2.14 -10.48 -13.54
C ARG A 7 -2.37 -9.99 -12.11
N LEU A 8 -3.60 -10.06 -11.59
CA LEU A 8 -3.90 -9.69 -10.21
C LEU A 8 -3.21 -10.61 -9.20
N LYS A 9 -3.25 -11.94 -9.39
CA LYS A 9 -2.49 -12.91 -8.57
C LYS A 9 -1.00 -12.56 -8.53
N MET A 10 -0.42 -12.26 -9.69
CA MET A 10 0.97 -11.84 -9.79
C MET A 10 1.25 -10.58 -8.97
N ILE A 11 0.36 -9.58 -9.04
CA ILE A 11 0.48 -8.34 -8.29
C ILE A 11 0.39 -8.60 -6.79
N ILE A 12 -0.61 -9.35 -6.33
CA ILE A 12 -0.77 -9.74 -4.91
C ILE A 12 0.51 -10.39 -4.38
N ASN A 13 1.04 -11.38 -5.10
CA ASN A 13 2.27 -12.07 -4.74
C ASN A 13 3.48 -11.13 -4.75
N LYS A 14 3.58 -10.27 -5.77
CA LYS A 14 4.71 -9.32 -5.90
C LYS A 14 4.74 -8.29 -4.77
N LEU A 15 3.59 -7.96 -4.20
CA LEU A 15 3.43 -6.99 -3.13
C LEU A 15 3.44 -7.59 -1.73
N GLY A 16 3.35 -8.92 -1.63
CA GLY A 16 3.28 -9.60 -0.34
C GLY A 16 2.03 -9.24 0.47
N ILE A 17 0.92 -8.90 -0.21
CA ILE A 17 -0.36 -8.55 0.43
C ILE A 17 -1.34 -9.73 0.36
N LYS A 18 -2.31 -9.78 1.29
CA LYS A 18 -3.37 -10.80 1.34
C LYS A 18 -4.59 -10.31 0.52
N GLN A 19 -5.49 -11.22 0.15
CA GLN A 19 -6.71 -10.86 -0.60
C GLN A 19 -7.59 -9.85 0.14
N LYS A 20 -7.65 -9.95 1.48
CA LYS A 20 -8.36 -8.98 2.33
C LYS A 20 -7.81 -7.56 2.19
N ASP A 21 -6.49 -7.43 2.00
CA ASP A 21 -5.84 -6.13 1.88
C ASP A 21 -6.21 -5.50 0.53
N VAL A 22 -6.30 -6.30 -0.53
CA VAL A 22 -6.79 -5.84 -1.84
C VAL A 22 -8.23 -5.32 -1.74
N ALA A 23 -9.11 -6.05 -1.05
CA ALA A 23 -10.49 -5.63 -0.85
C ALA A 23 -10.56 -4.25 -0.17
N ASN A 24 -9.80 -4.06 0.91
CA ASN A 24 -9.71 -2.80 1.65
C ASN A 24 -9.15 -1.66 0.78
N LEU A 25 -8.02 -1.90 0.11
CA LEU A 25 -7.32 -0.89 -0.70
C LEU A 25 -8.11 -0.44 -1.93
N THR A 26 -8.93 -1.34 -2.48
CA THR A 26 -9.72 -1.06 -3.68
C THR A 26 -11.16 -0.66 -3.35
N ASN A 27 -11.54 -0.67 -2.07
CA ASN A 27 -12.92 -0.48 -1.61
C ASN A 27 -13.91 -1.42 -2.31
N LEU A 28 -13.53 -2.68 -2.45
CA LEU A 28 -14.35 -3.75 -3.03
C LEU A 28 -14.66 -4.81 -1.98
N SER A 29 -15.78 -5.53 -2.18
CA SER A 29 -16.12 -6.62 -1.28
C SER A 29 -15.08 -7.76 -1.37
N PRO A 30 -14.75 -8.44 -0.25
CA PRO A 30 -13.89 -9.62 -0.28
C PRO A 30 -14.40 -10.70 -1.25
N GLN A 31 -15.72 -10.82 -1.41
CA GLN A 31 -16.37 -11.74 -2.34
C GLN A 31 -16.04 -11.39 -3.79
N THR A 32 -16.08 -10.11 -4.16
CA THR A 32 -15.69 -9.64 -5.50
C THR A 32 -14.23 -9.98 -5.82
N ILE A 33 -13.32 -9.72 -4.87
CA ILE A 33 -11.89 -10.04 -5.05
C ILE A 33 -11.69 -11.55 -5.16
N SER A 34 -12.31 -12.34 -4.28
CA SER A 34 -12.23 -13.80 -4.31
C SER A 34 -12.74 -14.38 -5.63
N TYR A 35 -13.87 -13.88 -6.14
CA TYR A 35 -14.42 -14.28 -7.43
C TYR A 35 -13.43 -14.04 -8.57
N ILE A 36 -12.87 -12.84 -8.65
CA ILE A 36 -11.88 -12.49 -9.69
C ILE A 36 -10.65 -13.40 -9.59
N LEU A 37 -10.17 -13.71 -8.38
CA LEU A 37 -8.98 -14.54 -8.22
C LEU A 37 -9.22 -16.02 -8.52
N THR A 38 -10.42 -16.54 -8.29
CA THR A 38 -10.71 -17.98 -8.44
C THR A 38 -11.20 -18.38 -9.83
N ASN A 39 -11.87 -17.49 -10.57
CA ASN A 39 -12.60 -17.84 -11.80
C ASN A 39 -11.88 -17.51 -13.12
N ASP A 40 -10.57 -17.25 -13.10
CA ASP A 40 -9.77 -16.93 -14.31
C ASP A 40 -10.42 -15.89 -15.27
N VAL A 41 -11.06 -14.89 -14.67
CA VAL A 41 -11.71 -13.75 -15.31
C VAL A 41 -10.79 -13.05 -16.32
N GLU A 42 -11.17 -13.11 -17.59
CA GLU A 42 -10.46 -12.44 -18.69
C GLU A 42 -10.56 -10.92 -18.61
N LYS A 43 -11.76 -10.41 -18.31
CA LYS A 43 -12.08 -8.97 -18.21
C LYS A 43 -12.97 -8.73 -17.01
N SER A 44 -12.68 -7.68 -16.25
CA SER A 44 -13.49 -7.28 -15.09
C SER A 44 -13.92 -5.83 -15.21
N PHE A 45 -15.17 -5.55 -14.87
CA PHE A 45 -15.66 -4.18 -14.70
C PHE A 45 -14.81 -3.41 -13.65
N TYR A 46 -14.31 -4.12 -12.64
CA TYR A 46 -13.55 -3.53 -11.53
C TYR A 46 -12.07 -3.32 -11.84
N THR A 47 -11.58 -3.67 -13.04
CA THR A 47 -10.15 -3.58 -13.39
C THR A 47 -9.58 -2.18 -13.12
N TYR A 48 -10.29 -1.12 -13.49
CA TYR A 48 -9.81 0.24 -13.28
C TYR A 48 -9.75 0.62 -11.79
N GLN A 49 -10.80 0.30 -11.02
CA GLN A 49 -10.85 0.54 -9.58
C GLN A 49 -9.77 -0.22 -8.82
N ILE A 50 -9.58 -1.50 -9.17
CA ILE A 50 -8.50 -2.32 -8.62
C ILE A 50 -7.15 -1.70 -8.96
N ALA A 51 -6.99 -1.23 -10.20
CA ALA A 51 -5.74 -0.66 -10.62
C ALA A 51 -5.38 0.62 -9.86
N LEU A 52 -6.35 1.50 -9.67
CA LEU A 52 -6.16 2.73 -8.89
C LEU A 52 -5.89 2.44 -7.41
N GLY A 53 -6.69 1.58 -6.78
CA GLY A 53 -6.51 1.21 -5.37
C GLY A 53 -5.20 0.47 -5.11
N LEU A 54 -4.62 -0.13 -6.15
CA LEU A 54 -3.31 -0.76 -6.08
C LEU A 54 -2.17 0.06 -6.68
N GLY A 55 -2.39 1.31 -7.09
CA GLY A 55 -1.32 2.12 -7.71
C GLY A 55 -0.67 1.50 -8.96
N ILE A 56 -1.39 0.62 -9.67
CA ILE A 56 -0.91 -0.04 -10.90
C ILE A 56 -1.50 0.65 -12.13
N ASN A 57 -0.85 0.43 -13.26
CA ASN A 57 -1.34 0.88 -14.56
C ASN A 57 -2.61 0.09 -14.94
N PRO A 58 -3.77 0.75 -15.14
CA PRO A 58 -5.00 0.07 -15.53
C PRO A 58 -4.88 -0.67 -16.87
N GLU A 59 -4.15 -0.11 -17.83
CA GLU A 59 -3.94 -0.73 -19.15
C GLU A 59 -3.13 -2.02 -19.02
N TRP A 60 -2.14 -2.03 -18.13
CA TRP A 60 -1.38 -3.23 -17.83
C TRP A 60 -2.24 -4.28 -17.12
N LEU A 61 -3.09 -3.89 -16.16
CA LEU A 61 -3.97 -4.87 -15.49
C LEU A 61 -5.02 -5.42 -16.47
N ALA A 62 -5.55 -4.60 -17.36
CA ALA A 62 -6.56 -5.00 -18.34
C ALA A 62 -5.99 -5.90 -19.43
N ASN A 63 -4.84 -5.54 -20.00
CA ASN A 63 -4.35 -6.13 -21.26
C ASN A 63 -2.91 -6.68 -21.16
N GLY A 64 -2.21 -6.44 -20.06
CA GLY A 64 -0.80 -6.82 -19.88
C GLY A 64 0.18 -5.93 -20.64
N ILE A 65 -0.27 -4.77 -21.13
CA ILE A 65 0.51 -3.87 -21.99
C ILE A 65 1.16 -2.76 -21.16
N GLY A 66 2.41 -2.44 -21.48
CA GLY A 66 3.15 -1.34 -20.87
C GLY A 66 3.77 -1.67 -19.50
N LYS A 67 4.11 -0.62 -18.74
CA LYS A 67 4.65 -0.77 -17.39
C LYS A 67 3.55 -1.18 -16.40
N ILE A 68 3.89 -2.06 -15.46
CA ILE A 68 3.01 -2.49 -14.36
C ILE A 68 2.64 -1.30 -13.47
N PHE A 69 3.64 -0.51 -13.10
CA PHE A 69 3.51 0.64 -12.20
C PHE A 69 3.78 1.91 -12.99
N LEU A 70 3.05 2.97 -12.65
CA LEU A 70 3.25 4.30 -13.24
C LEU A 70 4.15 5.12 -12.32
N ASP A 71 5.21 5.71 -12.87
CA ASP A 71 6.05 6.67 -12.16
C ASP A 71 5.20 7.92 -11.87
N LYS A 72 4.83 8.14 -10.60
CA LYS A 72 3.97 9.28 -10.20
C LYS A 72 4.51 9.97 -8.97
N THR A 73 4.45 11.30 -8.98
CA THR A 73 4.41 12.10 -7.76
C THR A 73 2.99 11.99 -7.23
N ILE A 74 2.83 11.50 -6.00
CA ILE A 74 1.52 11.35 -5.38
C ILE A 74 1.45 12.17 -4.09
N GLU A 75 0.28 12.73 -3.88
CA GLU A 75 -0.12 13.30 -2.61
C GLU A 75 -0.56 12.17 -1.68
N ILE A 76 0.08 12.03 -0.53
CA ILE A 76 -0.24 10.97 0.44
C ILE A 76 -0.81 11.56 1.73
N PRO A 77 -1.70 10.85 2.42
CA PRO A 77 -2.17 11.24 3.74
C PRO A 77 -1.05 11.55 4.73
N CYS A 78 -1.22 12.57 5.59
CA CYS A 78 -0.26 12.91 6.64
C CYS A 78 -0.93 13.01 8.01
N TYR A 79 -0.38 12.28 8.98
CA TYR A 79 -0.90 12.14 10.33
C TYR A 79 0.04 12.74 11.35
N ASP A 80 -0.51 13.57 12.24
CA ASP A 80 0.22 14.27 13.29
C ASP A 80 0.62 13.32 14.44
N SER A 81 -0.05 12.17 14.57
CA SER A 81 0.26 11.15 15.56
C SER A 81 -0.18 9.74 15.12
N ILE A 82 0.32 8.72 15.83
CA ILE A 82 -0.15 7.33 15.69
C ILE A 82 -1.64 7.21 16.02
N SER A 83 -2.14 7.99 16.99
CA SER A 83 -3.55 8.01 17.36
C SER A 83 -4.43 8.54 16.23
N ASP A 84 -4.00 9.58 15.51
CA ASP A 84 -4.72 10.13 14.35
C ASP A 84 -4.72 9.15 13.17
N LEU A 85 -3.61 8.43 12.97
CA LEU A 85 -3.55 7.36 11.97
C LEU A 85 -4.56 6.25 12.29
N LYS A 86 -4.63 5.78 13.55
CA LYS A 86 -5.57 4.71 13.95
C LYS A 86 -7.03 5.12 13.78
N SER A 87 -7.38 6.37 14.09
CA SER A 87 -8.77 6.85 14.00
C SER A 87 -9.25 7.04 12.56
N ASP A 88 -8.33 7.29 11.63
CA ASP A 88 -8.64 7.69 10.26
C ASP A 88 -8.35 6.60 9.22
N LEU A 89 -8.03 5.39 9.67
CA LEU A 89 -7.76 4.23 8.81
C LEU A 89 -8.91 3.87 7.82
N PRO A 90 -10.17 4.33 7.99
CA PRO A 90 -11.17 4.27 6.92
C PRO A 90 -11.43 5.59 6.16
N ASN A 91 -10.87 6.75 6.53
CA ASN A 91 -11.28 8.07 6.01
C ASN A 91 -10.15 9.13 5.88
N LEU A 92 -8.98 8.73 5.40
CA LEU A 92 -7.80 9.55 5.10
C LEU A 92 -8.06 11.05 4.77
N LYS A 93 -7.83 11.95 5.74
CA LYS A 93 -7.95 13.43 5.58
C LYS A 93 -6.63 14.17 5.93
N LYS A 94 -5.93 14.59 4.87
CA LYS A 94 -4.91 15.68 4.71
C LYS A 94 -3.73 15.17 3.88
N LYS A 95 -3.28 15.91 2.88
CA LYS A 95 -2.34 15.43 1.85
C LYS A 95 -0.94 16.06 1.95
N THR A 96 0.12 15.32 1.66
CA THR A 96 1.53 15.79 1.56
C THR A 96 2.21 15.26 0.30
N LEU A 97 3.14 16.03 -0.27
CA LEU A 97 3.82 15.71 -1.53
C LEU A 97 5.05 14.83 -1.32
N VAL A 98 5.16 13.77 -2.12
CA VAL A 98 6.31 12.86 -2.09
C VAL A 98 6.90 12.70 -3.49
N LYS A 99 8.18 13.07 -3.63
CA LYS A 99 8.94 12.99 -4.89
C LYS A 99 9.71 11.67 -4.97
N ASN A 100 9.92 11.17 -6.19
CA ASN A 100 10.80 10.04 -6.50
C ASN A 100 10.43 8.69 -5.87
N ILE A 101 9.15 8.31 -5.83
CA ILE A 101 8.78 6.94 -5.48
C ILE A 101 8.25 6.22 -6.71
N SER A 102 8.97 5.18 -7.13
CA SER A 102 8.70 4.44 -8.37
C SER A 102 7.55 3.42 -8.23
N PHE A 103 6.99 3.24 -7.02
CA PHE A 103 5.96 2.24 -6.73
C PHE A 103 5.31 2.53 -5.36
N ILE A 104 4.04 2.98 -5.28
CA ILE A 104 3.28 2.86 -4.03
C ILE A 104 1.80 2.62 -4.28
N ILE A 105 1.26 1.68 -3.51
CA ILE A 105 -0.09 1.11 -3.61
C ILE A 105 -0.98 1.64 -2.49
N TYR A 106 -0.36 2.02 -1.38
CA TYR A 106 -0.96 2.77 -0.30
C TYR A 106 0.20 3.41 0.46
N SER A 107 0.18 4.72 0.63
CA SER A 107 1.21 5.40 1.40
C SER A 107 0.60 6.46 2.27
N PHE A 108 1.21 6.67 3.42
CA PHE A 108 0.90 7.75 4.33
C PHE A 108 2.18 8.18 5.04
N SER A 109 2.21 9.42 5.49
CA SER A 109 3.23 9.92 6.40
C SER A 109 2.64 9.96 7.80
N VAL A 110 3.41 9.56 8.80
CA VAL A 110 3.04 9.77 10.20
C VAL A 110 4.21 10.36 10.96
N PHE A 111 3.94 11.37 11.78
CA PHE A 111 4.90 11.91 12.71
C PHE A 111 5.08 10.96 13.89
N LEU A 112 6.32 10.56 14.14
CA LEU A 112 6.71 9.77 15.31
C LEU A 112 7.00 10.69 16.51
N ASP A 113 7.44 11.91 16.22
CA ASP A 113 7.61 13.01 17.17
C ASP A 113 7.60 14.36 16.43
N LYS A 114 7.83 15.47 17.15
CA LYS A 114 7.82 16.84 16.60
C LYS A 114 8.80 17.06 15.45
N ARG A 115 9.81 16.22 15.29
CA ARG A 115 10.92 16.39 14.34
C ARG A 115 11.10 15.20 13.41
N ASN A 116 10.50 14.05 13.69
CA ASN A 116 10.68 12.84 12.89
C ASN A 116 9.35 12.37 12.33
N SER A 117 9.32 12.10 11.03
CA SER A 117 8.21 11.43 10.37
C SER A 117 8.69 10.26 9.53
N VAL A 118 7.81 9.30 9.35
CA VAL A 118 8.05 8.14 8.49
C VAL A 118 6.98 8.09 7.43
N ILE A 119 7.42 7.90 6.19
CA ILE A 119 6.54 7.58 5.08
C ILE A 119 6.46 6.06 5.04
N CYS A 120 5.28 5.55 5.31
CA CYS A 120 4.99 4.12 5.29
C CYS A 120 4.13 3.80 4.07
N GLY A 121 4.18 2.55 3.62
CA GLY A 121 3.30 2.10 2.57
C GLY A 121 3.47 0.64 2.17
N VAL A 122 2.94 0.31 1.00
CA VAL A 122 3.08 -1.02 0.38
C VAL A 122 3.95 -0.90 -0.86
N ALA A 123 5.03 -1.67 -0.89
CA ALA A 123 6.00 -1.73 -1.99
C ALA A 123 6.35 -3.18 -2.35
N PRO A 124 6.72 -3.47 -3.62
CA PRO A 124 7.21 -4.79 -4.02
C PRO A 124 8.48 -5.19 -3.27
N GLU A 125 8.53 -6.43 -2.77
CA GLU A 125 9.64 -6.90 -1.94
C GLU A 125 11.02 -6.80 -2.60
N LYS A 126 11.07 -6.97 -3.93
CA LYS A 126 12.31 -7.00 -4.71
C LYS A 126 13.01 -5.65 -4.85
N LEU A 127 12.35 -4.56 -4.47
CA LEU A 127 12.86 -3.19 -4.65
C LEU A 127 13.42 -2.59 -3.36
N LEU A 128 13.39 -3.35 -2.26
CA LEU A 128 13.75 -2.87 -0.94
C LEU A 128 15.11 -3.46 -0.55
N GLN A 129 16.12 -2.61 -0.43
CA GLN A 129 17.43 -3.02 0.09
C GLN A 129 17.37 -3.40 1.58
N LYS A 130 16.41 -2.83 2.31
CA LYS A 130 16.18 -3.09 3.74
C LYS A 130 14.69 -3.12 4.03
N LYS A 131 14.21 -4.18 4.68
CA LYS A 131 12.80 -4.36 5.05
C LYS A 131 12.59 -3.90 6.49
N GLU A 132 12.42 -2.59 6.67
CA GLU A 132 12.04 -1.99 7.94
C GLU A 132 10.53 -1.72 7.95
N TYR A 133 9.88 -1.92 9.10
CA TYR A 133 8.45 -1.76 9.26
C TYR A 133 8.13 -0.88 10.46
N LEU A 134 7.10 -0.04 10.30
CA LEU A 134 6.39 0.58 11.38
C LEU A 134 5.26 -0.36 11.81
N CYS A 135 5.44 -1.03 12.94
CA CYS A 135 4.39 -1.81 13.56
C CYS A 135 3.78 -1.07 14.76
N ILE A 136 2.47 -1.18 14.95
CA ILE A 136 1.70 -0.52 16.01
C ILE A 136 0.99 -1.59 16.84
N LEU A 137 1.10 -1.50 18.16
CA LEU A 137 0.39 -2.37 19.10
C LEU A 137 -0.15 -1.52 20.24
N GLY A 138 -1.48 -1.44 20.36
CA GLY A 138 -2.10 -0.51 21.31
C GLY A 138 -1.76 0.95 20.94
N ASN A 139 -1.20 1.71 21.88
CA ASN A 139 -0.78 3.10 21.66
C ASN A 139 0.75 3.23 21.43
N GLU A 140 1.46 2.12 21.33
CA GLU A 140 2.90 2.11 21.09
C GLU A 140 3.20 1.79 19.63
N TYR A 141 4.33 2.30 19.15
CA TYR A 141 4.86 1.99 17.84
C TYR A 141 6.29 1.43 17.96
N TYR A 142 6.63 0.57 17.02
CA TYR A 142 7.94 -0.06 16.92
C TYR A 142 8.44 0.03 15.49
N LEU A 143 9.70 0.42 15.33
CA LEU A 143 10.42 0.33 14.07
C LEU A 143 11.25 -0.95 14.08
N LEU A 144 10.84 -1.93 13.29
CA LEU A 144 11.38 -3.29 13.32
C LEU A 144 11.92 -3.71 11.96
N GLU A 145 13.03 -4.42 11.97
CA GLU A 145 13.58 -5.07 10.77
C GLU A 145 13.10 -6.51 10.70
N ASN A 146 12.79 -7.00 9.49
CA ASN A 146 12.49 -8.42 9.23
C ASN A 146 11.42 -9.04 10.15
N VAL A 147 10.27 -8.36 10.29
CA VAL A 147 9.15 -8.83 11.11
C VAL A 147 8.64 -10.19 10.62
N GLU A 148 8.85 -11.24 11.42
CA GLU A 148 8.47 -12.62 11.09
C GLU A 148 6.95 -12.83 11.09
N ASN A 149 6.25 -12.25 12.07
CA ASN A 149 4.79 -12.36 12.18
C ASN A 149 4.13 -10.99 12.33
N LYS A 150 3.60 -10.48 11.22
CA LYS A 150 2.89 -9.19 11.17
C LYS A 150 1.51 -9.24 11.84
N ASP A 151 0.93 -10.43 12.03
CA ASP A 151 -0.42 -10.59 12.59
C ASP A 151 -0.42 -10.36 14.13
N ASN A 152 0.74 -10.19 14.76
CA ASN A 152 0.88 -9.83 16.18
C ASN A 152 0.65 -8.34 16.48
N TYR A 153 0.50 -7.51 15.45
CA TYR A 153 0.37 -6.07 15.56
C TYR A 153 -1.00 -5.63 15.05
N ASP A 154 -1.53 -4.55 15.62
CA ASP A 154 -2.77 -3.92 15.13
C ASP A 154 -2.58 -3.48 13.67
N LEU A 155 -1.40 -2.94 13.38
CA LEU A 155 -0.98 -2.48 12.06
C LEU A 155 0.51 -2.74 11.89
N CYS A 156 0.93 -3.15 10.70
CA CYS A 156 2.34 -3.14 10.38
C CYS A 156 2.59 -2.82 8.90
N PHE A 157 3.21 -1.66 8.66
CA PHE A 157 3.46 -1.11 7.32
C PHE A 157 4.96 -0.98 7.07
N LEU A 158 5.36 -1.16 5.82
CA LEU A 158 6.76 -1.02 5.43
C LEU A 158 7.14 0.46 5.45
N VAL A 159 8.30 0.78 6.03
CA VAL A 159 8.89 2.11 5.98
C VAL A 159 9.56 2.31 4.63
N LEU A 160 9.04 3.27 3.85
CA LEU A 160 9.56 3.63 2.54
C LEU A 160 10.64 4.71 2.65
N GLU A 161 10.45 5.66 3.56
CA GLU A 161 11.37 6.78 3.76
C GLU A 161 11.28 7.27 5.21
N LYS A 162 12.42 7.63 5.79
CA LYS A 162 12.50 8.36 7.07
C LYS A 162 12.83 9.82 6.78
N ARG A 163 12.04 10.75 7.32
CA ARG A 163 12.27 12.18 7.18
C ARG A 163 12.48 12.82 8.55
N LYS A 164 13.49 13.70 8.60
CA LYS A 164 13.55 14.74 9.62
C LYS A 164 12.74 15.93 9.10
N SER A 165 11.73 16.32 9.86
CA SER A 165 10.94 17.51 9.58
C SER A 165 11.82 18.73 9.71
N ASN A 166 11.92 19.50 8.62
CA ASN A 166 12.60 20.80 8.58
C ASN A 166 11.67 21.95 9.00
N LEU A 167 10.48 21.65 9.55
CA LEU A 167 9.57 22.65 10.08
C LEU A 167 10.17 23.22 11.37
N LYS A 168 10.91 24.34 11.21
CA LYS A 168 11.19 25.30 12.27
C LYS A 168 9.91 26.03 12.65
#